data_AF-A0A919V3E3-F1
#
_entry.id   AF-A0A919V3E3-F1
#
_cell.length_a   1.000
_cell.length_b   1.000
_cell.length_c   1.000
_cell.angle_alpha   90.00
_cell.angle_beta   90.00
_cell.angle_gamma   90.00
#
_symmetry.space_group_name_H-M   'P 1'
#
loop_
_entity.id
_entity.type
_entity.pdbx_description
1 polymer ?
#
loop_
_entity_poly.entity_id
_entity_poly.type
_entity_poly.pdbx_seq_one_letter_code
_entity_poly.pdbx_strand_id
1 'polypeptide(L)'
;MLVAANVLNNRVAPRLAPLTSAVAGAALVAMARKSGLTWDELGFHRTSRGAKVGGALACAVAGVYGAGVTIPYTRPLFRDERALSLSRAEALEAVLLQVPVGTVLLEEVAFRGVLHGHLARRHGDRTAIALSSALFGLWHVLPAIDMAKSNPALAHLVFGQEEATGEPGSGEVRSGGTGAGTLRLSEADSGEAGVGEVRSGESGPAPVSVSVSVSAPVPMSAPMSAPAPVSAPVPSVNGVVRTVAGTVVSTGLAGALFGELRRRHGLLGPSMLHLATNSLGYVFARLTFRGGRRHVGEPGAATSV
;
A
#
# COMPACT_ATOMS: atom_id res chain seq x y z
N MET A 1 -22.09 -16.36 10.02
CA MET A 1 -22.19 -15.56 8.79
C MET A 1 -21.08 -14.51 8.67
N LEU A 2 -20.89 -13.62 9.66
CA LEU A 2 -19.87 -12.56 9.59
C LEU A 2 -18.44 -13.10 9.36
N VAL A 3 -18.01 -14.11 10.11
CA VAL A 3 -16.68 -14.74 9.92
C VAL A 3 -16.53 -15.32 8.50
N ALA A 4 -17.55 -15.99 7.98
CA ALA A 4 -17.54 -16.55 6.63
C ALA A 4 -17.49 -15.44 5.55
N ALA A 5 -18.26 -14.37 5.72
CA ALA A 5 -18.20 -13.19 4.84
C ALA A 5 -16.81 -12.53 4.89
N ASN A 6 -16.20 -12.45 6.08
CA ASN A 6 -14.85 -11.89 6.24
C ASN A 6 -13.80 -12.70 5.48
N VAL A 7 -13.83 -14.03 5.63
CA VAL A 7 -12.90 -14.93 4.94
C VAL A 7 -13.16 -14.90 3.43
N LEU A 8 -14.42 -14.91 3.01
CA LEU A 8 -14.78 -14.86 1.59
C LEU A 8 -14.30 -13.57 0.92
N ASN A 9 -14.55 -12.42 1.55
CA ASN A 9 -14.20 -11.10 1.02
C ASN A 9 -12.69 -10.83 1.00
N ASN A 10 -11.95 -11.38 1.97
CA ASN A 10 -10.50 -11.10 2.06
C ASN A 10 -9.63 -12.18 1.42
N ARG A 11 -10.10 -13.43 1.33
CA ARG A 11 -9.24 -14.57 0.95
C ARG A 11 -9.72 -15.38 -0.24
N VAL A 12 -11.02 -15.45 -0.51
CA VAL A 12 -11.56 -16.40 -1.50
C VAL A 12 -11.99 -15.70 -2.79
N ALA A 13 -12.80 -14.63 -2.69
CA ALA A 13 -13.31 -13.92 -3.85
C ALA A 13 -13.43 -12.41 -3.60
N PRO A 14 -12.31 -11.68 -3.46
CA PRO A 14 -12.33 -10.23 -3.19
C PRO A 14 -13.13 -9.42 -4.22
N ARG A 15 -13.16 -9.88 -5.48
CA ARG A 15 -13.94 -9.26 -6.57
C ARG A 15 -15.46 -9.45 -6.43
N LEU A 16 -15.91 -10.47 -5.69
CA LEU A 16 -17.34 -10.71 -5.41
C LEU A 16 -17.79 -10.07 -4.10
N ALA A 17 -16.91 -9.31 -3.43
CA ALA A 17 -17.24 -8.68 -2.16
C ALA A 17 -18.49 -7.78 -2.22
N PRO A 18 -18.78 -6.98 -3.29
CA PRO A 18 -19.97 -6.15 -3.31
C PRO A 18 -21.25 -7.00 -3.25
N LEU A 19 -21.33 -8.04 -4.07
CA LEU A 19 -22.49 -8.93 -4.14
C LEU A 19 -22.66 -9.69 -2.82
N THR A 20 -21.60 -10.35 -2.35
CA THR A 20 -21.64 -11.17 -1.14
C THR A 20 -21.92 -10.32 0.11
N SER A 21 -21.40 -9.10 0.16
CA SER A 21 -21.67 -8.13 1.24
C SER A 21 -23.10 -7.60 1.20
N ALA A 22 -23.64 -7.30 0.02
CA ALA A 22 -25.05 -6.90 -0.11
C ALA A 22 -25.99 -8.03 0.34
N VAL A 23 -25.73 -9.27 -0.09
CA VAL A 23 -26.52 -10.45 0.33
C VAL A 23 -26.40 -10.68 1.83
N ALA A 24 -25.19 -10.63 2.39
CA ALA A 24 -24.96 -10.80 3.82
C ALA A 24 -25.63 -9.69 4.64
N GLY A 25 -25.52 -8.44 4.21
CA GLY A 25 -26.17 -7.29 4.85
C GLY A 25 -27.70 -7.43 4.85
N ALA A 26 -28.29 -7.78 3.70
CA ALA A 26 -29.72 -8.03 3.58
C ALA A 26 -30.18 -9.19 4.50
N ALA A 27 -29.43 -10.29 4.53
CA ALA A 27 -29.73 -11.42 5.41
C ALA A 27 -29.67 -11.04 6.89
N LEU A 28 -28.65 -10.27 7.31
CA LEU A 28 -28.52 -9.78 8.68
C LEU A 28 -29.69 -8.88 9.08
N VAL A 29 -30.09 -7.94 8.21
CA VAL A 29 -31.27 -7.10 8.46
C VAL A 29 -32.53 -7.94 8.54
N ALA A 30 -32.74 -8.88 7.63
CA ALA A 30 -33.92 -9.75 7.65
C ALA A 30 -34.00 -10.59 8.94
N MET A 31 -32.88 -11.18 9.38
CA MET A 31 -32.80 -11.91 10.65
C MET A 31 -33.07 -11.00 11.85
N ALA A 32 -32.49 -9.80 11.87
CA ALA A 32 -32.71 -8.82 12.92
C ALA A 32 -34.19 -8.40 13.01
N ARG A 33 -34.83 -8.11 11.88
CA ARG A 33 -36.26 -7.78 11.80
C ARG A 33 -37.12 -8.95 12.28
N LYS A 34 -36.81 -10.19 11.89
CA LYS A 34 -37.49 -11.41 12.38
C LYS A 34 -37.33 -11.61 13.89
N SER A 35 -36.20 -11.17 14.47
CA SER A 35 -35.98 -11.19 15.93
C SER A 35 -36.61 -9.99 16.67
N GLY A 36 -37.36 -9.14 15.97
CA GLY A 36 -38.09 -8.01 16.55
C GLY A 36 -37.29 -6.71 16.68
N LEU A 37 -36.12 -6.55 16.04
CA LEU A 37 -35.43 -5.24 15.97
C LEU A 37 -36.18 -4.29 15.07
N THR A 38 -36.60 -3.14 15.58
CA THR A 38 -37.23 -2.04 14.81
C THR A 38 -36.22 -1.35 13.89
N TRP A 39 -36.71 -0.60 12.90
CA TRP A 39 -35.86 0.23 12.04
C TRP A 39 -35.09 1.29 12.84
N ASP A 40 -35.70 1.84 13.89
CA ASP A 40 -35.05 2.79 14.79
C ASP A 40 -33.89 2.16 15.56
N GLU A 41 -34.08 0.95 16.10
CA GLU A 41 -33.02 0.17 16.77
C GLU A 41 -31.91 -0.26 15.81
N LEU A 42 -32.23 -0.48 14.53
CA LEU A 42 -31.22 -0.68 13.48
C LEU A 42 -30.50 0.61 13.07
N GLY A 43 -30.94 1.76 13.57
CA GLY A 43 -30.32 3.06 13.30
C GLY A 43 -30.88 3.78 12.07
N PHE A 44 -31.92 3.27 11.42
CA PHE A 44 -32.58 3.91 10.27
C PHE A 44 -33.55 5.02 10.72
N HIS A 45 -33.05 5.95 11.53
CA HIS A 45 -33.77 7.10 12.04
C HIS A 45 -32.99 8.39 11.75
N ARG A 46 -33.65 9.54 11.82
CA ARG A 46 -33.01 10.87 11.67
C ARG A 46 -32.17 11.03 10.40
N THR A 47 -32.57 10.39 9.29
CA THR A 47 -31.81 10.36 8.03
C THR A 47 -31.39 11.74 7.54
N SER A 48 -32.26 12.75 7.57
CA SER A 48 -31.89 14.13 7.18
C SER A 48 -30.78 14.72 8.06
N ARG A 49 -30.82 14.51 9.37
CA ARG A 49 -29.78 14.99 10.29
C ARG A 49 -28.49 14.18 10.11
N GLY A 50 -28.59 12.87 9.95
CA GLY A 50 -27.48 11.99 9.60
C GLY A 50 -26.79 12.43 8.32
N ALA A 51 -27.55 12.75 7.27
CA ALA A 51 -27.03 13.25 6.00
C ALA A 51 -26.31 14.60 6.15
N LYS A 52 -26.89 15.55 6.89
CA LYS A 52 -26.27 16.86 7.14
C LYS A 52 -24.95 16.73 7.89
N VAL A 53 -24.94 16.00 9.01
CA VAL A 53 -23.75 15.82 9.84
C VAL A 53 -22.70 14.96 9.12
N GLY A 54 -23.12 13.86 8.51
CA GLY A 54 -22.26 12.98 7.73
C GLY A 54 -21.65 13.68 6.52
N GLY A 55 -22.42 14.49 5.81
CA GLY A 55 -21.93 15.34 4.71
C GLY A 55 -20.92 16.38 5.18
N ALA A 56 -21.20 17.09 6.28
CA ALA A 56 -20.26 18.06 6.85
C ALA A 56 -18.94 17.38 7.27
N LEU A 57 -19.01 16.21 7.90
CA LEU A 57 -17.84 15.43 8.29
C LEU A 57 -17.08 14.91 7.07
N ALA A 58 -17.77 14.46 6.02
CA ALA A 58 -17.15 14.05 4.76
C ALA A 58 -16.41 15.23 4.08
N CYS A 59 -17.00 16.43 4.07
CA CYS A 59 -16.34 17.64 3.59
C CYS A 59 -15.10 17.98 4.45
N ALA A 60 -15.18 17.86 5.78
CA ALA A 60 -14.05 18.08 6.66
C ALA A 60 -12.91 17.10 6.37
N VAL A 61 -13.20 15.80 6.18
CA VAL A 61 -12.21 14.80 5.77
C VAL A 61 -11.59 15.16 4.43
N ALA A 62 -12.39 15.53 3.42
CA ALA A 62 -11.88 15.98 2.13
C ALA A 62 -10.95 17.20 2.25
N GLY A 63 -11.29 18.14 3.14
CA GLY A 63 -10.44 19.30 3.46
C GLY A 63 -9.11 18.89 4.10
N VAL A 64 -9.13 17.95 5.05
CA VAL A 64 -7.90 17.41 5.69
C VAL A 64 -7.01 16.72 4.67
N TYR A 65 -7.58 15.88 3.80
CA TYR A 65 -6.81 15.24 2.72
C TYR A 65 -6.25 16.28 1.74
N GLY A 66 -7.06 17.28 1.36
CA GLY A 66 -6.64 18.39 0.51
C GLY A 66 -5.45 19.15 1.09
N ALA A 67 -5.56 19.58 2.35
CA ALA A 67 -4.47 20.26 3.06
C ALA A 67 -3.22 19.36 3.17
N GLY A 68 -3.39 18.08 3.55
CA GLY A 68 -2.29 17.14 3.69
C GLY A 68 -1.52 16.90 2.40
N VAL A 69 -2.18 16.94 1.23
CA VAL A 69 -1.49 16.81 -0.06
C VAL A 69 -0.67 18.05 -0.41
N THR A 70 -1.09 19.23 0.06
CA THR A 70 -0.34 20.48 -0.19
C THR A 70 0.97 20.54 0.59
N ILE A 71 1.03 19.92 1.78
CA ILE A 71 2.20 19.93 2.68
C ILE A 71 3.23 18.88 2.23
N PRO A 72 4.47 19.25 1.85
CA PRO A 72 5.47 18.31 1.31
C PRO A 72 5.82 17.14 2.24
N TYR A 73 5.88 17.39 3.56
CA TYR A 73 6.23 16.40 4.57
C TYR A 73 5.21 15.26 4.68
N THR A 74 3.92 15.54 4.40
CA THR A 74 2.84 14.55 4.50
C THR A 74 2.54 13.84 3.18
N ARG A 75 3.08 14.30 2.04
CA ARG A 75 2.89 13.66 0.72
C ARG A 75 3.24 12.17 0.68
N PRO A 76 4.31 11.68 1.34
CA PRO A 76 4.59 10.24 1.37
C PRO A 76 3.45 9.41 1.95
N LEU A 77 2.67 9.95 2.90
CA LEU A 77 1.53 9.26 3.53
C LEU A 77 0.37 9.02 2.56
N PHE A 78 0.29 9.78 1.46
CA PHE A 78 -0.76 9.65 0.45
C PHE A 78 -0.36 8.77 -0.74
N ARG A 79 0.88 8.26 -0.78
CA ARG A 79 1.34 7.36 -1.84
C ARG A 79 0.96 5.92 -1.50
N ASP A 80 -0.26 5.55 -1.87
CA ASP A 80 -0.72 4.16 -1.75
C ASP A 80 -0.43 3.39 -3.05
N GLU A 81 0.57 2.50 -3.02
CA GLU A 81 0.91 1.65 -4.16
C GLU A 81 -0.25 0.76 -4.61
N ARG A 82 -1.17 0.37 -3.70
CA ARG A 82 -2.37 -0.39 -4.07
C ARG A 82 -3.32 0.45 -4.91
N ALA A 83 -3.49 1.72 -4.58
CA ALA A 83 -4.33 2.64 -5.37
C ALA A 83 -3.68 3.01 -6.72
N LEU A 84 -2.34 3.05 -6.77
CA LEU A 84 -1.55 3.38 -7.95
C LEU A 84 -1.40 2.20 -8.93
N SER A 85 -1.47 0.95 -8.46
CA SER A 85 -1.37 -0.25 -9.31
C SER A 85 -2.66 -0.56 -10.08
N LEU A 86 -3.80 -0.04 -9.64
CA LEU A 86 -5.10 -0.22 -10.32
C LEU A 86 -5.20 0.62 -11.60
N SER A 87 -5.98 0.17 -12.57
CA SER A 87 -6.41 0.99 -13.71
C SER A 87 -7.37 2.12 -13.29
N ARG A 88 -7.73 3.02 -14.22
CA ARG A 88 -8.77 4.04 -13.96
C ARG A 88 -10.14 3.43 -13.70
N ALA A 89 -10.50 2.42 -14.48
CA ALA A 89 -11.76 1.71 -14.34
C ALA A 89 -11.82 0.98 -12.99
N GLU A 90 -10.77 0.26 -12.61
CA GLU A 90 -10.73 -0.50 -11.35
C GLU A 90 -10.76 0.41 -10.12
N ALA A 91 -10.12 1.57 -10.15
CA ALA A 91 -10.23 2.52 -9.04
C ALA A 91 -11.62 3.17 -8.96
N LEU A 92 -12.27 3.40 -10.10
CA LEU A 92 -13.64 3.90 -10.12
C LEU A 92 -14.61 2.84 -9.59
N GLU A 93 -14.46 1.59 -10.03
CA GLU A 93 -15.17 0.43 -9.48
C GLU A 93 -14.93 0.29 -7.98
N ALA A 94 -13.68 0.47 -7.53
CA ALA A 94 -13.35 0.41 -6.12
C ALA A 94 -14.11 1.49 -5.32
N VAL A 95 -14.04 2.75 -5.75
CA VAL A 95 -14.65 3.89 -5.04
C VAL A 95 -16.18 3.88 -5.13
N LEU A 96 -16.77 3.36 -6.21
CA LEU A 96 -18.23 3.41 -6.44
C LEU A 96 -18.97 2.13 -6.05
N LEU A 97 -18.32 0.96 -6.06
CA LEU A 97 -18.97 -0.33 -5.79
C LEU A 97 -18.28 -1.09 -4.66
N GLN A 98 -16.97 -1.31 -4.75
CA GLN A 98 -16.25 -2.11 -3.76
C GLN A 98 -16.30 -1.49 -2.36
N VAL A 99 -15.91 -0.23 -2.23
CA VAL A 99 -15.87 0.45 -0.94
C VAL A 99 -17.28 0.70 -0.41
N PRO A 100 -18.23 1.27 -1.19
CA PRO A 100 -19.57 1.54 -0.66
C PRO A 100 -20.32 0.28 -0.26
N VAL A 101 -20.28 -0.77 -1.09
CA VAL A 101 -21.12 -1.96 -0.91
C VAL A 101 -20.34 -3.11 -0.27
N GLY A 102 -19.14 -3.39 -0.78
CA GLY A 102 -18.28 -4.48 -0.31
C GLY A 102 -17.67 -4.25 1.08
N THR A 103 -17.59 -2.99 1.53
CA THR A 103 -17.01 -2.63 2.83
C THR A 103 -18.03 -1.87 3.69
N VAL A 104 -18.34 -0.63 3.34
CA VAL A 104 -19.06 0.30 4.22
C VAL A 104 -20.46 -0.20 4.54
N LEU A 105 -21.24 -0.62 3.54
CA LEU A 105 -22.61 -1.09 3.76
C LEU A 105 -22.64 -2.28 4.72
N LEU A 106 -21.82 -3.30 4.48
CA LEU A 106 -21.80 -4.49 5.33
C LEU A 106 -21.34 -4.14 6.74
N GLU A 107 -20.27 -3.38 6.88
CA GLU A 107 -19.71 -3.06 8.19
C GLU A 107 -20.65 -2.18 9.03
N GLU A 108 -21.23 -1.14 8.44
CA GLU A 108 -22.18 -0.29 9.15
C GLU A 108 -23.44 -1.05 9.55
N VAL A 109 -24.02 -1.83 8.63
CA VAL A 109 -25.22 -2.63 8.90
C VAL A 109 -24.94 -3.71 9.93
N ALA A 110 -23.82 -4.42 9.83
CA ALA A 110 -23.49 -5.51 10.74
C ALA A 110 -23.19 -5.00 12.15
N PHE A 111 -22.25 -4.06 12.28
CA PHE A 111 -21.72 -3.66 13.59
C PHE A 111 -22.56 -2.56 14.25
N ARG A 112 -22.93 -1.51 13.52
CA ARG A 112 -23.65 -0.33 14.07
C ARG A 112 -25.17 -0.41 13.91
N GLY A 113 -25.65 -1.28 13.03
CA GLY A 113 -27.07 -1.61 12.88
C GLY A 113 -27.48 -2.80 13.75
N VAL A 114 -27.19 -4.01 13.27
CA VAL A 114 -27.72 -5.27 13.83
C VAL A 114 -27.09 -5.62 15.18
N LEU A 115 -25.76 -5.71 15.24
CA LEU A 115 -25.04 -6.08 16.47
C LEU A 115 -25.29 -5.05 17.58
N HIS A 116 -25.08 -3.77 17.26
CA HIS A 116 -25.35 -2.67 18.20
C HIS A 116 -26.81 -2.65 18.66
N GLY A 117 -27.80 -2.78 17.77
CA GLY A 117 -29.21 -2.78 18.15
C GLY A 117 -29.56 -3.91 19.13
N HIS A 118 -28.98 -5.09 18.94
CA HIS A 118 -29.21 -6.23 19.83
C HIS A 118 -28.57 -6.04 21.21
N LEU A 119 -27.34 -5.50 21.23
CA LEU A 119 -26.63 -5.19 22.47
C LEU A 119 -27.30 -4.05 23.24
N ALA A 120 -27.76 -3.00 22.54
CA ALA A 120 -28.38 -1.83 23.15
C ALA A 120 -29.67 -2.20 23.88
N ARG A 121 -30.48 -3.09 23.29
CA ARG A 121 -31.72 -3.58 23.92
C ARG A 121 -31.48 -4.31 25.25
N ARG A 122 -30.39 -5.09 25.36
CA ARG A 122 -30.11 -5.92 26.55
C ARG A 122 -29.23 -5.22 27.60
N HIS A 123 -28.30 -4.38 27.15
CA HIS A 123 -27.21 -3.87 27.98
C HIS A 123 -27.05 -2.34 27.94
N GLY A 124 -27.92 -1.65 27.19
CA GLY A 124 -27.87 -0.20 27.00
C GLY A 124 -26.83 0.27 25.98
N ASP A 125 -26.96 1.55 25.60
CA ASP A 125 -26.19 2.14 24.50
C ASP A 125 -24.67 2.12 24.73
N ARG A 126 -24.20 2.43 25.95
CA ARG A 126 -22.76 2.51 26.24
C ARG A 126 -22.08 1.17 26.05
N THR A 127 -22.68 0.11 26.57
CA THR A 127 -22.18 -1.26 26.43
C THR A 127 -22.24 -1.70 24.97
N ALA A 128 -23.31 -1.35 24.26
CA ALA A 128 -23.45 -1.64 22.84
C ALA A 128 -22.34 -0.98 22.02
N ILE A 129 -22.04 0.30 22.26
CA ILE A 129 -20.92 1.01 21.61
C ILE A 129 -19.61 0.31 21.93
N ALA A 130 -19.31 0.04 23.20
CA ALA A 130 -18.04 -0.57 23.59
C ALA A 130 -17.83 -1.95 22.94
N LEU A 131 -18.81 -2.85 23.06
CA LEU A 131 -18.68 -4.22 22.56
C LEU A 131 -18.73 -4.31 21.03
N SER A 132 -19.61 -3.56 20.37
CA SER A 132 -19.65 -3.55 18.90
C SER A 132 -18.36 -2.99 18.32
N SER A 133 -17.74 -2.01 18.99
CA SER A 133 -16.50 -1.39 18.57
C SER A 133 -15.29 -2.29 18.80
N ALA A 134 -15.23 -3.01 19.93
CA ALA A 134 -14.19 -4.01 20.17
C ALA A 134 -14.24 -5.13 19.11
N LEU A 135 -15.44 -5.63 18.80
CA LEU A 135 -15.64 -6.64 17.75
C LEU A 135 -15.31 -6.10 16.35
N PHE A 136 -15.60 -4.82 16.09
CA PHE A 136 -15.17 -4.14 14.87
C PHE A 136 -13.65 -4.00 14.77
N GLY A 137 -12.96 -3.75 15.88
CA GLY A 137 -11.50 -3.77 15.93
C GLY A 137 -10.95 -5.15 15.55
N LEU A 138 -11.51 -6.22 16.15
CA LEU A 138 -11.12 -7.60 15.85
C LEU A 138 -11.42 -8.02 14.40
N TRP A 139 -12.48 -7.47 13.79
CA TRP A 139 -12.80 -7.69 12.36
C TRP A 139 -11.63 -7.32 11.43
N HIS A 140 -10.80 -6.34 11.83
CA HIS A 140 -9.69 -5.81 11.05
C HIS A 140 -8.38 -6.60 11.14
N VAL A 141 -8.33 -7.71 11.88
CA VAL A 141 -7.10 -8.51 12.01
C VAL A 141 -6.60 -9.03 10.65
N LEU A 142 -7.47 -9.60 9.82
CA LEU A 142 -7.07 -10.11 8.50
C LEU A 142 -6.58 -8.99 7.56
N PRO A 143 -7.33 -7.89 7.37
CA PRO A 143 -6.83 -6.73 6.63
C PRO A 143 -5.51 -6.18 7.15
N ALA A 144 -5.31 -6.15 8.48
CA ALA A 144 -4.08 -5.64 9.09
C ALA A 144 -2.87 -6.53 8.81
N ILE A 145 -3.05 -7.86 8.82
CA ILE A 145 -2.00 -8.82 8.42
C ILE A 145 -1.62 -8.60 6.95
N ASP A 146 -2.61 -8.44 6.08
CA ASP A 146 -2.36 -8.25 4.64
C ASP A 146 -1.68 -6.90 4.36
N MET A 147 -2.01 -5.86 5.14
CA MET A 147 -1.33 -4.56 5.13
C MET A 147 0.13 -4.68 5.57
N ALA A 148 0.39 -5.33 6.72
CA ALA A 148 1.74 -5.53 7.26
C ALA A 148 2.64 -6.28 6.26
N LYS A 149 2.08 -7.23 5.49
CA LYS A 149 2.80 -7.97 4.46
C LYS A 149 3.09 -7.15 3.20
N SER A 150 2.20 -6.23 2.84
CA SER A 150 2.31 -5.46 1.60
C SER A 150 3.11 -4.15 1.71
N ASN A 151 3.26 -3.58 2.91
CA ASN A 151 3.91 -2.27 3.08
C ASN A 151 4.76 -2.17 4.36
N PRO A 152 5.94 -2.83 4.41
CA PRO A 152 6.79 -2.88 5.61
C PRO A 152 7.22 -1.49 6.09
N ALA A 153 7.53 -0.57 5.17
CA ALA A 153 8.01 0.79 5.50
C ALA A 153 6.97 1.62 6.28
N LEU A 154 5.68 1.47 5.96
CA LEU A 154 4.59 2.20 6.62
C LEU A 154 4.29 1.63 8.01
N ALA A 155 4.45 0.31 8.19
CA ALA A 155 4.37 -0.35 9.49
C ALA A 155 5.46 0.15 10.46
N HIS A 156 6.69 0.33 9.97
CA HIS A 156 7.80 0.87 10.78
C HIS A 156 7.59 2.32 11.21
N LEU A 157 7.02 3.17 10.33
CA LEU A 157 6.77 4.58 10.62
C LEU A 157 5.60 4.79 11.59
N VAL A 158 4.53 4.00 11.48
CA VAL A 158 3.31 4.19 12.27
C VAL A 158 3.39 3.48 13.63
N PHE A 159 4.06 2.33 13.71
CA PHE A 159 4.06 1.51 14.93
C PHE A 159 5.42 1.40 15.62
N GLY A 160 6.47 2.02 15.09
CA GLY A 160 7.78 2.21 15.73
C GLY A 160 8.85 1.20 15.33
N GLN A 161 10.11 1.66 15.36
CA GLN A 161 11.32 0.88 15.07
C GLN A 161 11.45 -0.33 16.02
N GLU A 162 12.13 -1.37 15.55
CA GLU A 162 12.84 -2.27 16.45
C GLU A 162 13.88 -1.39 17.16
N GLU A 163 13.71 -1.14 18.46
CA GLU A 163 14.91 -0.95 19.28
C GLU A 163 15.69 -2.24 19.09
N ALA A 164 16.83 -2.14 18.42
CA ALA A 164 17.88 -3.12 18.58
C ALA A 164 18.15 -3.16 20.09
N THR A 165 17.51 -4.10 20.79
CA THR A 165 17.86 -4.46 22.15
C THR A 165 19.29 -4.96 22.05
N GLY A 166 20.23 -4.06 22.29
CA GLY A 166 21.64 -4.38 22.38
C GLY A 166 21.82 -5.43 23.46
N GLU A 167 22.29 -6.59 23.05
CA GLU A 167 23.10 -7.44 23.92
C GLU A 167 24.51 -6.83 23.94
N PRO A 168 25.03 -6.38 25.09
CA PRO A 168 26.45 -6.07 25.22
C PRO A 168 27.23 -7.36 25.55
N GLY A 169 28.04 -7.81 24.59
CA GLY A 169 29.01 -8.91 24.76
C GLY A 169 28.70 -10.09 23.85
N SER A 170 29.61 -10.70 23.10
CA SER A 170 31.07 -10.69 23.09
C SER A 170 31.51 -11.24 21.74
N GLY A 171 32.41 -10.56 21.01
CA GLY A 171 32.88 -11.07 19.72
C GLY A 171 33.82 -10.13 18.98
N GLU A 172 35.06 -10.05 19.48
CA GLU A 172 36.28 -9.78 18.73
C GLU A 172 36.43 -8.42 18.00
N VAL A 173 37.00 -7.45 18.73
CA VAL A 173 37.74 -6.34 18.13
C VAL A 173 39.00 -6.90 17.47
N ARG A 174 38.96 -7.12 16.16
CA ARG A 174 40.18 -7.31 15.37
C ARG A 174 40.60 -5.96 14.80
N SER A 175 41.39 -5.25 15.58
CA SER A 175 42.20 -4.13 15.11
C SER A 175 43.28 -4.67 14.19
N GLY A 176 43.37 -4.18 12.95
CA GLY A 176 44.45 -4.58 12.06
C GLY A 176 44.37 -4.02 10.65
N GLY A 177 45.13 -2.95 10.40
CA GLY A 177 45.86 -2.78 9.14
C GLY A 177 45.23 -1.88 8.09
N THR A 178 45.57 -0.59 8.15
CA THR A 178 45.78 0.24 6.96
C THR A 178 46.76 -0.46 6.01
N GLY A 179 46.31 -0.79 4.80
CA GLY A 179 47.14 -1.42 3.78
C GLY A 179 46.62 -1.08 2.40
N ALA A 180 47.15 0.00 1.81
CA ALA A 180 47.02 0.30 0.40
C ALA A 180 47.57 -0.86 -0.43
N GLY A 181 46.73 -1.48 -1.26
CA GLY A 181 47.06 -2.62 -2.12
C GLY A 181 46.98 -2.24 -3.60
N THR A 182 48.12 -1.76 -4.07
CA THR A 182 48.64 -1.56 -5.42
C THR A 182 47.88 -2.22 -6.59
N LEU A 183 47.39 -1.38 -7.51
CA LEU A 183 47.07 -1.74 -8.89
C LEU A 183 48.32 -2.29 -9.60
N ARG A 184 48.28 -3.54 -10.06
CA ARG A 184 49.27 -4.06 -11.00
C ARG A 184 48.99 -3.50 -12.40
N LEU A 185 49.82 -2.56 -12.83
CA LEU A 185 50.03 -2.26 -14.25
C LEU A 185 51.13 -3.20 -14.75
N SER A 186 50.81 -4.03 -15.74
CA SER A 186 51.83 -4.77 -16.50
C SER A 186 52.45 -3.80 -17.50
N GLU A 187 53.69 -3.39 -17.24
CA GLU A 187 54.54 -2.67 -18.17
C GLU A 187 54.85 -3.56 -19.39
N ALA A 188 54.61 -3.00 -20.58
CA ALA A 188 55.10 -3.52 -21.84
C ALA A 188 56.55 -3.08 -22.01
N ASP A 189 57.46 -4.04 -21.92
CA ASP A 189 58.86 -3.89 -22.24
C ASP A 189 59.01 -3.55 -23.73
N SER A 190 59.63 -2.40 -24.01
CA SER A 190 59.92 -1.90 -25.36
C SER A 190 61.34 -1.37 -25.41
N GLY A 191 62.25 -2.27 -25.75
CA GLY A 191 63.63 -2.07 -26.20
C GLY A 191 64.10 -3.43 -26.73
N GLU A 192 64.80 -3.59 -27.85
CA GLU A 192 65.70 -2.69 -28.56
C GLU A 192 65.65 -2.96 -30.06
N ALA A 193 66.04 -1.94 -30.83
CA ALA A 193 66.40 -2.06 -32.23
C ALA A 193 67.77 -2.74 -32.37
N GLY A 194 67.85 -3.77 -33.20
CA GLY A 194 69.10 -4.43 -33.60
C GLY A 194 69.11 -4.70 -35.10
N VAL A 195 70.00 -4.00 -35.81
CA VAL A 195 70.27 -4.12 -37.24
C VAL A 195 71.04 -5.42 -37.52
N GLY A 196 70.62 -6.20 -38.52
CA GLY A 196 71.25 -7.45 -38.91
C GLY A 196 70.97 -7.85 -40.36
N GLU A 197 71.84 -7.36 -41.24
CA GLU A 197 72.34 -7.86 -42.53
C GLU A 197 71.52 -8.77 -43.49
N VAL A 198 71.69 -8.40 -44.76
CA VAL A 198 71.17 -8.97 -46.01
C VAL A 198 71.79 -10.33 -46.35
N ARG A 199 70.98 -11.27 -46.85
CA ARG A 199 71.43 -12.27 -47.83
C ARG A 199 70.36 -12.60 -48.87
N SER A 200 70.76 -12.45 -50.13
CA SER A 200 70.01 -12.67 -51.36
C SER A 200 69.77 -14.16 -51.65
N GLY A 201 68.61 -14.48 -52.24
CA GLY A 201 68.32 -15.78 -52.85
C GLY A 201 67.01 -15.74 -53.63
N GLU A 202 67.08 -16.01 -54.93
CA GLU A 202 66.03 -15.85 -55.95
C GLU A 202 64.81 -16.79 -55.82
N SER A 203 63.67 -16.33 -56.38
CA SER A 203 62.83 -17.00 -57.39
C SER A 203 61.33 -17.15 -57.09
N GLY A 204 60.50 -16.56 -57.97
CA GLY A 204 59.09 -16.91 -58.22
C GLY A 204 58.04 -15.84 -57.85
N PRO A 205 57.15 -15.40 -58.77
CA PRO A 205 56.06 -14.50 -58.42
C PRO A 205 54.91 -15.31 -57.80
N ALA A 206 54.84 -15.37 -56.47
CA ALA A 206 53.69 -15.91 -55.76
C ALA A 206 52.58 -14.84 -55.69
N PRO A 207 51.29 -15.23 -55.84
CA PRO A 207 50.19 -14.28 -55.84
C PRO A 207 50.08 -13.60 -54.47
N VAL A 208 50.06 -12.25 -54.46
CA VAL A 208 49.82 -11.44 -53.27
C VAL A 208 48.36 -11.65 -52.84
N SER A 209 48.14 -12.46 -51.82
CA SER A 209 46.85 -12.62 -51.16
C SER A 209 46.60 -11.41 -50.24
N VAL A 210 45.78 -10.47 -50.70
CA VAL A 210 45.26 -9.39 -49.86
C VAL A 210 44.16 -9.96 -48.97
N SER A 211 44.51 -10.32 -47.73
CA SER A 211 43.55 -10.70 -46.70
C SER A 211 42.94 -9.43 -46.07
N VAL A 212 41.77 -9.02 -46.55
CA VAL A 212 40.95 -8.01 -45.86
C VAL A 212 40.34 -8.65 -44.63
N SER A 213 40.94 -8.43 -43.45
CA SER A 213 40.28 -8.72 -42.17
C SER A 213 39.16 -7.73 -41.95
N VAL A 214 37.94 -8.12 -42.31
CA VAL A 214 36.73 -7.45 -41.81
C VAL A 214 36.65 -7.76 -40.33
N SER A 215 36.95 -6.78 -39.48
CA SER A 215 36.69 -6.90 -38.04
C SER A 215 35.20 -7.20 -37.86
N ALA A 216 34.90 -8.34 -37.24
CA ALA A 216 33.55 -8.65 -36.81
C ALA A 216 33.02 -7.48 -35.95
N PRO A 217 31.73 -7.12 -36.08
CA PRO A 217 31.16 -6.10 -35.20
C PRO A 217 31.37 -6.55 -33.75
N VAL A 218 31.98 -5.67 -32.94
CA VAL A 218 32.11 -5.86 -31.50
C VAL A 218 30.73 -6.24 -30.97
N PRO A 219 30.56 -7.38 -30.28
CA PRO A 219 29.27 -7.70 -29.69
C PRO A 219 28.93 -6.56 -28.74
N MET A 220 27.87 -5.81 -29.04
CA MET A 220 27.27 -4.85 -28.13
C MET A 220 27.15 -5.56 -26.79
N SER A 221 27.86 -5.04 -25.79
CA SER A 221 27.80 -5.54 -24.42
C SER A 221 26.34 -5.75 -24.08
N ALA A 222 25.98 -6.97 -23.66
CA ALA A 222 24.62 -7.30 -23.27
C ALA A 222 24.07 -6.18 -22.38
N PRO A 223 22.80 -5.76 -22.56
CA PRO A 223 22.22 -4.74 -21.70
C PRO A 223 22.44 -5.20 -20.26
N MET A 224 23.10 -4.34 -19.46
CA MET A 224 23.32 -4.59 -18.04
C MET A 224 22.01 -5.13 -17.48
N SER A 225 22.03 -6.38 -17.01
CA SER A 225 20.86 -7.00 -16.43
C SER A 225 20.34 -6.03 -15.37
N ALA A 226 19.07 -5.63 -15.49
CA ALA A 226 18.43 -4.79 -14.49
C ALA A 226 18.73 -5.39 -13.12
N PRO A 227 19.14 -4.58 -12.12
CA PRO A 227 19.42 -5.10 -10.79
C PRO A 227 18.19 -5.91 -10.37
N ALA A 228 18.41 -7.18 -10.00
CA ALA A 228 17.36 -8.03 -9.50
C ALA A 228 16.57 -7.25 -8.43
N PRO A 229 15.23 -7.26 -8.45
CA PRO A 229 14.44 -6.53 -7.48
C PRO A 229 14.95 -6.96 -6.10
N VAL A 230 15.50 -6.02 -5.34
CA VAL A 230 15.94 -6.27 -3.97
C VAL A 230 14.72 -6.84 -3.25
N SER A 231 14.77 -8.14 -2.94
CA SER A 231 13.69 -8.82 -2.23
C SER A 231 13.41 -8.01 -0.97
N ALA A 232 12.23 -7.39 -0.89
CA ALA A 232 11.85 -6.62 0.28
C ALA A 232 12.01 -7.53 1.51
N PRO A 233 12.62 -7.04 2.60
CA PRO A 233 12.82 -7.86 3.79
C PRO A 233 11.48 -8.42 4.27
N VAL A 234 11.43 -9.73 4.54
CA VAL A 234 10.25 -10.39 5.07
C VAL A 234 9.92 -9.74 6.42
N PRO A 235 8.68 -9.26 6.64
CA PRO A 235 8.34 -8.53 7.86
C PRO A 235 8.53 -9.44 9.09
N SER A 236 9.18 -8.92 10.14
CA SER A 236 9.38 -9.65 11.39
C SER A 236 8.03 -9.97 12.04
N VAL A 237 7.94 -11.11 12.73
CA VAL A 237 6.71 -11.52 13.44
C VAL A 237 6.27 -10.42 14.42
N ASN A 238 7.22 -9.81 15.13
CA ASN A 238 6.99 -8.72 16.05
C ASN A 238 6.43 -7.46 15.36
N GLY A 239 6.94 -7.13 14.16
CA GLY A 239 6.42 -6.02 13.34
C GLY A 239 4.97 -6.25 12.88
N VAL A 240 4.65 -7.49 12.47
CA VAL A 240 3.27 -7.88 12.12
C VAL A 240 2.36 -7.78 13.34
N VAL A 241 2.77 -8.33 14.50
CA VAL A 241 1.97 -8.29 15.73
C VAL A 241 1.68 -6.85 16.17
N ARG A 242 2.69 -5.96 16.17
CA ARG A 242 2.51 -4.54 16.50
C ARG A 242 1.54 -3.85 15.54
N THR A 243 1.66 -4.11 14.24
CA THR A 243 0.77 -3.53 13.22
C THR A 243 -0.67 -4.00 13.40
N VAL A 244 -0.87 -5.30 13.65
CA VAL A 244 -2.19 -5.87 13.91
C VAL A 244 -2.79 -5.28 15.18
N ALA A 245 -2.04 -5.26 16.29
CA ALA A 245 -2.50 -4.71 17.56
C ALA A 245 -2.86 -3.22 17.44
N GLY A 246 -1.99 -2.43 16.82
CA GLY A 246 -2.23 -1.01 16.59
C GLY A 246 -3.44 -0.76 15.68
N THR A 247 -3.63 -1.59 14.65
CA THR A 247 -4.81 -1.51 13.77
C THR A 247 -6.09 -1.87 14.52
N VAL A 248 -6.09 -2.94 15.30
CA VAL A 248 -7.25 -3.38 16.10
C VAL A 248 -7.66 -2.29 17.10
N VAL A 249 -6.70 -1.69 17.81
CA VAL A 249 -6.97 -0.62 18.79
C VAL A 249 -7.50 0.63 18.09
N SER A 250 -6.82 1.10 17.04
CA SER A 250 -7.22 2.32 16.33
C SER A 250 -8.59 2.19 15.65
N THR A 251 -8.85 1.06 15.00
CA THR A 251 -10.16 0.79 14.37
C THR A 251 -11.26 0.58 15.42
N GLY A 252 -10.94 0.00 16.59
CA GLY A 252 -11.86 -0.08 17.72
C GLY A 252 -12.24 1.32 18.26
N LEU A 253 -11.28 2.22 18.42
CA LEU A 253 -11.54 3.61 18.84
C LEU A 253 -12.37 4.37 17.79
N ALA A 254 -12.06 4.21 16.50
CA ALA A 254 -12.87 4.74 15.42
C ALA A 254 -14.30 4.15 15.45
N GLY A 255 -14.42 2.86 15.78
CA GLY A 255 -15.68 2.18 16.03
C GLY A 255 -16.51 2.86 17.10
N ALA A 256 -15.89 3.25 18.22
CA ALA A 256 -16.58 3.92 19.32
C ALA A 256 -17.07 5.32 18.90
N LEU A 257 -16.25 6.07 18.16
CA LEU A 257 -16.65 7.35 17.56
C LEU A 257 -17.86 7.19 16.64
N PHE A 258 -17.85 6.18 15.76
CA PHE A 258 -18.96 5.93 14.84
C PHE A 258 -20.21 5.44 15.57
N GLY A 259 -20.05 4.65 16.63
CA GLY A 259 -21.16 4.22 17.50
C GLY A 259 -21.84 5.40 18.19
N GLU A 260 -21.06 6.37 18.67
CA GLU A 260 -21.60 7.60 19.26
C GLU A 260 -22.28 8.49 18.21
N LEU A 261 -21.71 8.58 17.01
CA LEU A 261 -22.32 9.30 15.89
C LEU A 261 -23.66 8.67 15.48
N ARG A 262 -23.72 7.33 15.41
CA ARG A 262 -24.94 6.55 15.18
C ARG A 262 -26.00 6.85 16.24
N ARG A 263 -25.62 6.87 17.52
CA ARG A 263 -26.53 7.15 18.63
C ARG A 263 -27.17 8.54 18.53
N ARG A 264 -26.44 9.54 18.04
CA ARG A 264 -26.92 10.93 17.93
C ARG A 264 -27.70 11.21 16.65
N HIS A 265 -27.31 10.61 15.53
CA HIS A 265 -27.72 11.04 14.19
C HIS A 265 -28.23 9.92 13.28
N GLY A 266 -28.40 8.70 13.81
CA GLY A 266 -28.75 7.53 13.01
C GLY A 266 -27.57 6.99 12.21
N LEU A 267 -27.79 5.90 11.50
CA LEU A 267 -26.77 5.10 10.83
C LEU A 267 -26.14 5.83 9.63
N LEU A 268 -26.88 6.71 8.96
CA LEU A 268 -26.40 7.40 7.75
C LEU A 268 -25.20 8.32 8.03
N GLY A 269 -25.15 8.96 9.20
CA GLY A 269 -24.04 9.83 9.61
C GLY A 269 -22.67 9.11 9.57
N PRO A 270 -22.48 8.03 10.35
CA PRO A 270 -21.26 7.25 10.30
C PRO A 270 -21.04 6.57 8.94
N SER A 271 -22.07 6.11 8.22
CA SER A 271 -21.88 5.55 6.87
C SER A 271 -21.22 6.54 5.91
N MET A 272 -21.63 7.81 5.93
CA MET A 272 -21.04 8.84 5.07
C MET A 272 -19.61 9.19 5.48
N LEU A 273 -19.33 9.31 6.78
CA LEU A 273 -17.97 9.55 7.28
C LEU A 273 -17.05 8.35 6.96
N HIS A 274 -17.55 7.14 7.14
CA HIS A 274 -16.84 5.91 6.84
C HIS A 274 -16.52 5.79 5.34
N LEU A 275 -17.49 6.11 4.49
CA LEU A 275 -17.29 6.19 3.05
C LEU A 275 -16.27 7.26 2.66
N ALA A 276 -16.34 8.45 3.26
CA ALA A 276 -15.39 9.52 2.96
C ALA A 276 -13.96 9.12 3.31
N THR A 277 -13.74 8.55 4.50
CA THR A 277 -12.41 8.12 4.96
C THR A 277 -11.81 7.00 4.10
N ASN A 278 -12.63 6.05 3.63
CA ASN A 278 -12.13 4.97 2.76
C ASN A 278 -11.92 5.42 1.31
N SER A 279 -12.88 6.15 0.72
CA SER A 279 -12.84 6.49 -0.70
C SER A 279 -11.87 7.63 -1.03
N LEU A 280 -11.70 8.61 -0.14
CA LEU A 280 -10.83 9.76 -0.41
C LEU A 280 -9.34 9.37 -0.43
N GLY A 281 -8.95 8.30 0.26
CA GLY A 281 -7.61 7.71 0.15
C GLY A 281 -7.24 7.37 -1.30
N TYR A 282 -8.11 6.63 -1.99
CA TYR A 282 -7.93 6.28 -3.41
C TYR A 282 -7.88 7.51 -4.32
N VAL A 283 -8.74 8.51 -4.06
CA VAL A 283 -8.82 9.73 -4.86
C VAL A 283 -7.54 10.56 -4.74
N PHE A 284 -7.10 10.86 -3.52
CA PHE A 284 -5.95 11.74 -3.28
C PHE A 284 -4.61 11.06 -3.60
N ALA A 285 -4.49 9.74 -3.44
CA ALA A 285 -3.33 8.99 -3.91
C ALA A 285 -3.09 9.20 -5.42
N ARG A 286 -4.16 9.28 -6.22
CA ARG A 286 -4.04 9.53 -7.67
C ARG A 286 -3.80 10.99 -8.03
N LEU A 287 -4.40 11.92 -7.30
CA LEU A 287 -4.21 13.35 -7.55
C LEU A 287 -2.74 13.76 -7.35
N THR A 288 -2.07 13.23 -6.32
CA THR A 288 -0.65 13.48 -6.05
C THR A 288 0.27 12.92 -7.14
N PHE A 289 -0.03 11.73 -7.69
CA PHE A 289 0.75 11.11 -8.77
C PHE A 289 0.66 11.88 -10.09
N ARG A 290 -0.51 12.45 -10.42
CA ARG A 290 -0.70 13.27 -11.64
C ARG A 290 0.12 14.56 -11.59
N GLY A 291 0.31 15.15 -10.41
CA GLY A 291 1.15 16.33 -10.22
C GLY A 291 2.64 16.06 -10.45
N GLY A 292 3.12 14.86 -10.11
CA GLY A 292 4.53 14.48 -10.27
C GLY A 292 4.98 14.27 -11.72
N ARG A 293 4.08 13.81 -12.62
CA ARG A 293 4.41 13.62 -14.05
C ARG A 293 4.50 14.93 -14.84
N ARG A 294 3.98 16.04 -14.33
CA ARG A 294 4.05 17.36 -15.01
C ARG A 294 5.38 18.09 -14.80
N HIS A 295 6.25 17.61 -13.91
CA HIS A 295 7.55 18.25 -13.62
C HIS A 295 8.77 17.52 -14.19
N VAL A 296 8.58 16.44 -14.95
CA VAL A 296 9.68 15.70 -15.60
C VAL A 296 9.37 15.59 -17.09
N GLY A 297 9.86 16.55 -17.87
CA GLY A 297 9.96 16.45 -19.33
C GLY A 297 9.27 17.56 -20.13
N GLU A 298 9.92 18.71 -20.27
CA GLU A 298 10.12 19.32 -21.59
C GLU A 298 11.54 19.89 -21.65
N PRO A 299 12.50 19.22 -22.32
CA PRO A 299 13.67 19.90 -22.86
C PRO A 299 13.19 20.79 -23.99
N GLY A 300 13.47 22.09 -23.88
CA GLY A 300 13.07 23.10 -24.86
C GLY A 300 13.47 22.71 -26.28
N ALA A 301 12.52 22.84 -27.20
CA ALA A 301 12.77 22.82 -28.63
C ALA A 301 13.76 23.93 -28.98
N ALA A 302 15.03 23.57 -29.16
CA ALA A 302 16.02 24.44 -29.77
C ALA A 302 15.61 24.65 -31.24
N THR A 303 15.21 25.88 -31.54
CA THR A 303 15.05 26.38 -32.90
C THR A 303 16.45 26.55 -33.50
N SER A 304 16.77 25.78 -34.53
CA SER A 304 17.94 26.01 -35.38
C SER A 304 17.55 26.93 -36.54
N VAL A 305 18.19 28.10 -36.61
CA VAL A 305 18.36 28.93 -37.82
C VAL A 305 19.75 28.67 -38.35
#